data_AF-A0A1C5E244-F1
#
_entry.id   AF-A0A1C5E244-F1
#
_cell.length_a   1.000
_cell.length_b   1.000
_cell.length_c   1.000
_cell.angle_alpha   90.00
_cell.angle_beta   90.00
_cell.angle_gamma   90.00
#
_symmetry.space_group_name_H-M   'P 1'
#
loop_
_entity.id
_entity.type
_entity.pdbx_description
1 polymer ?
#
loop_
_entity_poly.entity_id
_entity_poly.type
_entity_poly.pdbx_seq_one_letter_code
_entity_poly.pdbx_strand_id
1 'polypeptide(L)' 'MMLPGTELRGWRFATEQEAAGMLPPVRYERLRWALRARERGKALYLEAGVPLG' A
#
# COMPACT_ATOMS: atom_id res chain seq x y z
N MET A 1 13.67 14.42 1.72
CA MET A 1 12.61 14.72 2.70
C MET A 1 12.76 13.73 3.84
N MET A 2 13.14 14.17 5.05
CA MET A 2 13.32 13.28 6.21
C MET A 2 11.99 13.12 6.94
N LEU A 3 11.65 11.88 7.34
CA LEU A 3 10.42 11.62 8.08
C LEU A 3 10.54 12.17 9.51
N PRO A 4 9.54 12.90 10.02
CA PRO A 4 9.63 13.56 11.31
C PRO A 4 9.49 12.57 12.48
N GLY A 5 10.37 12.66 13.47
CA GLY A 5 10.21 11.99 14.76
C GLY A 5 10.85 10.60 14.88
N THR A 6 11.14 10.22 16.12
CA THR A 6 11.81 8.96 16.48
C THR A 6 11.02 7.72 16.07
N GLU A 7 9.69 7.82 16.04
CA GLU A 7 8.75 6.75 15.67
C GLU A 7 8.75 6.43 14.16
N LEU A 8 9.16 7.39 13.33
CA LEU A 8 9.20 7.23 11.87
C LEU A 8 10.60 6.87 11.34
N ARG A 9 11.60 6.65 12.22
CA ARG A 9 12.96 6.27 11.78
C ARG A 9 13.03 4.93 11.04
N GLY A 10 12.09 4.02 11.30
CA GLY A 10 11.97 2.76 10.57
C GLY A 10 11.17 2.87 9.26
N TRP A 11 10.65 4.04 8.93
CA TRP A 11 9.77 4.24 7.79
C TRP A 11 10.58 4.73 6.59
N ARG A 12 10.09 4.40 5.40
CA ARG A 12 10.66 4.87 4.14
C ARG A 12 9.56 5.05 3.11
N PHE A 13 9.80 5.93 2.14
CA PHE A 13 9.03 5.89 0.90
C PHE A 13 9.48 4.67 0.09
N ALA A 14 8.51 4.00 -0.53
CA ALA A 14 8.73 2.83 -1.35
C ALA A 14 7.91 2.95 -2.64
N THR A 15 8.47 2.51 -3.76
CA THR A 15 7.68 2.28 -4.99
C THR A 15 6.78 1.06 -4.81
N GLU A 16 5.80 0.88 -5.69
CA GLU A 16 4.96 -0.33 -5.71
C GLU A 16 5.84 -1.59 -5.88
N GLN A 17 6.88 -1.54 -6.71
CA GLN A 17 7.80 -2.64 -6.93
C GLN A 17 8.65 -2.95 -5.70
N GLU A 18 9.19 -1.93 -5.03
CA GLU A 18 9.98 -2.14 -3.82
C GLU A 18 9.14 -2.69 -2.67
N ALA A 19 7.87 -2.26 -2.57
CA ALA A 19 6.94 -2.75 -1.56
C ALA A 19 6.66 -4.26 -1.68
N ALA A 20 6.74 -4.83 -2.89
CA ALA A 20 6.57 -6.27 -3.12
C ALA A 20 7.61 -7.11 -2.37
N GLY A 21 8.83 -6.59 -2.18
CA GLY A 21 9.88 -7.25 -1.40
C GLY A 21 9.84 -6.97 0.10
N MET A 22 8.96 -6.06 0.56
CA MET A 22 8.93 -5.58 1.95
C MET A 22 7.67 -6.01 2.70
N LEU A 23 6.61 -6.36 1.97
CA LEU A 23 5.31 -6.67 2.54
C LEU A 23 4.97 -8.15 2.36
N PRO A 24 4.31 -8.78 3.35
CA PRO A 24 3.63 -10.04 3.14
C PRO A 24 2.67 -9.94 1.94
N PRO A 25 2.47 -11.01 1.14
CA PRO A 25 1.68 -10.96 -0.09
C PRO A 25 0.28 -10.34 0.09
N VAL A 26 -0.43 -10.69 1.16
CA VAL A 26 -1.77 -10.14 1.44
C VAL A 26 -1.76 -8.62 1.67
N ARG A 27 -0.70 -8.07 2.28
CA ARG A 27 -0.54 -6.62 2.47
C ARG A 27 -0.16 -5.94 1.17
N TYR A 28 0.68 -6.60 0.37
CA TYR A 28 1.03 -6.11 -0.97
C TYR A 28 -0.20 -6.02 -1.87
N GLU A 29 -1.07 -7.03 -1.90
CA GLU A 29 -2.32 -6.99 -2.67
C GLU A 29 -3.23 -5.82 -2.27
N ARG A 30 -3.40 -5.60 -0.96
CA ARG A 30 -4.17 -4.45 -0.46
C ARG A 30 -3.58 -3.11 -0.91
N LEU A 31 -2.25 -2.98 -0.89
CA LEU A 31 -1.56 -1.78 -1.39
C LEU A 31 -1.85 -1.58 -2.88
N ARG A 32 -1.72 -2.63 -3.70
CA ARG A 32 -2.00 -2.54 -5.15
C ARG A 32 -3.41 -2.02 -5.42
N TRP A 33 -4.42 -2.55 -4.72
CA TRP A 33 -5.80 -2.10 -4.89
C TRP A 33 -6.02 -0.67 -4.39
N ALA A 34 -5.37 -0.26 -3.30
CA ALA A 34 -5.43 1.13 -2.84
C ALA A 34 -4.87 2.12 -3.87
N LEU A 35 -3.78 1.76 -4.57
CA LEU A 35 -3.22 2.57 -5.65
C LEU A 35 -4.19 2.70 -6.83
N ARG A 36 -4.78 1.59 -7.28
CA ARG A 36 -5.80 1.61 -8.36
C ARG A 36 -7.06 2.38 -7.97
N ALA A 37 -7.50 2.28 -6.72
CA ALA A 37 -8.62 3.05 -6.17
C ALA A 37 -8.33 4.56 -6.23
N ARG A 38 -7.12 4.96 -5.83
CA ARG A 38 -6.65 6.35 -5.89
C ARG A 38 -6.60 6.88 -7.32
N GLU A 39 -6.05 6.11 -8.26
CA GLU A 39 -6.01 6.49 -9.68
C GLU A 39 -7.41 6.75 -10.26
N ARG A 40 -8.43 6.03 -9.77
CA ARG A 40 -9.83 6.16 -10.21
C ARG A 40 -10.66 7.14 -9.38
N GLY A 41 -10.11 7.70 -8.30
CA GLY A 41 -10.85 8.58 -7.39
C GLY A 41 -12.05 7.91 -6.70
N LYS A 42 -12.05 6.57 -6.55
CA LYS A 42 -13.17 5.81 -5.96
C LYS A 42 -12.64 4.74 -5.01
N ALA A 43 -13.31 4.55 -3.87
CA ALA A 43 -13.03 3.45 -2.97
C ALA A 43 -13.34 2.09 -3.63
N LEU A 44 -12.46 1.10 -3.42
CA LEU A 44 -12.67 -0.30 -3.77
C LEU A 44 -12.84 -1.09 -2.47
N TYR A 45 -13.92 -1.86 -2.36
CA TYR A 45 -14.12 -2.77 -1.25
C TYR A 45 -13.39 -4.07 -1.52
N LEU A 46 -12.63 -4.55 -0.52
CA LEU A 46 -11.87 -5.79 -0.62
C LEU A 46 -12.39 -6.81 0.38
N GLU A 47 -12.56 -8.04 -0.07
CA GLU A 47 -12.78 -9.22 0.78
C GLU A 47 -11.54 -10.10 0.72
N ALA A 48 -10.95 -10.40 1.88
CA ALA A 48 -9.69 -11.16 1.98
C ALA A 48 -8.52 -10.65 1.10
N GLY A 49 -8.55 -9.37 0.68
CA GLY A 49 -7.53 -8.78 -0.21
C GLY A 49 -7.87 -8.82 -1.71
N VAL A 50 -9.04 -9.34 -2.06
CA VAL A 50 -9.57 -9.41 -3.43
C VAL A 50 -10.69 -8.37 -3.58
N PRO A 51 -10.75 -7.61 -4.69
CA PRO A 51 -11.78 -6.62 -4.88
C PRO A 51 -13.15 -7.27 -5.10
N LEU A 52 -14.13 -6.72 -4.41
CA LEU A 52 -15.54 -6.97 -4.70
C LEU A 52 -15.96 -6.10 -5.88
N GLY A 53 -16.68 -6.70 -6.83
CA GLY A 53 -17.15 -6.05 -8.06
C GLY A 53 -18.05 -4.84 -7.80
#